data_AF-A0A2D2B0Q1-F1
#
_entry.id   AF-A0A2D2B0Q1-F1
#
_cell.length_a   1.000
_cell.length_b   1.000
_cell.length_c   1.000
_cell.angle_alpha   90.00
_cell.angle_beta   90.00
_cell.angle_gamma   90.00
#
_symmetry.space_group_name_H-M   'P 1'
#
loop_
_entity.id
_entity.type
_entity.pdbx_description
1 polymer ?
#
loop_
_entity_poly.entity_id
_entity_poly.type
_entity_poly.pdbx_seq_one_letter_code
_entity_poly.pdbx_strand_id
1 'polypeptide(L)'
;MSEESAPAWSGFWRRVGAFVVDTLLLGVVGYCVGMLFHDALASVAGPTRLIGLVVATLYFGVLSSRLGGSRTVGMRLLGLKVMSTGGRPLGLAVSLWRALVLVTPMMLNGMMVYIANEIAMTVLGVAFIVLVFGLGLAQIVLLLFNLPSRRLAHDLVSGAAVVRVSATETPAGVSRIAVGAAVGAILLALGAGVWAVAAGRSFAPQWIAELEPPRAAVAALPGVLEAGVRDSTTTFYGTDGQQTTRTLIVTAKVRALPKDPGPLVRQVGDAVAGAYRLRPGQKVRVNLTSGFDIGIASGWRSYAADYAPAVAAPAPVTPTKPAP
;
A
#
# COMPACT_ATOMS: atom_id res chain seq x y z
N MET A 1 26.80 21.18 -41.66
CA MET A 1 26.29 20.34 -40.56
C MET A 1 25.26 21.16 -39.81
N SER A 2 23.98 20.98 -40.15
CA SER A 2 22.88 21.55 -39.39
C SER A 2 22.89 20.91 -38.00
N GLU A 3 23.15 21.72 -36.96
CA GLU A 3 22.82 21.34 -35.59
C GLU A 3 21.32 21.09 -35.54
N GLU A 4 20.93 19.83 -35.64
CA GLU A 4 19.57 19.40 -35.37
C GLU A 4 19.28 19.75 -33.90
N SER A 5 18.55 20.84 -33.68
CA SER A 5 18.23 21.35 -32.34
C SER A 5 17.55 20.23 -31.56
N ALA A 6 18.31 19.63 -30.63
CA ALA A 6 17.81 18.52 -29.85
C ALA A 6 16.46 18.92 -29.22
N PRO A 7 15.38 18.14 -29.42
CA PRO A 7 14.04 18.58 -29.05
C PRO A 7 14.03 18.98 -27.58
N ALA A 8 13.53 20.19 -27.29
CA ALA A 8 13.40 20.76 -25.95
C ALA A 8 12.71 19.78 -24.97
N TRP A 9 11.90 18.87 -25.53
CA TRP A 9 11.09 17.88 -24.82
C TRP A 9 11.89 16.67 -24.35
N SER A 10 11.67 16.33 -23.08
CA SER A 10 12.12 15.06 -22.51
C SER A 10 11.32 13.92 -23.16
N GLY A 11 12.02 12.98 -23.82
CA GLY A 11 11.38 11.76 -24.31
C GLY A 11 10.77 10.94 -23.18
N PHE A 12 9.76 10.11 -23.52
CA PHE A 12 9.08 9.20 -22.59
C PHE A 12 10.04 8.44 -21.68
N TRP A 13 11.02 7.74 -22.28
CA TRP A 13 11.96 6.88 -21.57
C TRP A 13 12.86 7.62 -20.58
N ARG A 14 13.20 8.89 -20.83
CA ARG A 14 14.01 9.66 -19.89
C ARG A 14 13.22 10.01 -18.64
N ARG A 15 11.92 10.32 -18.78
CA ARG A 15 11.05 10.59 -17.62
C ARG A 15 10.83 9.32 -16.80
N VAL A 16 10.52 8.22 -17.46
CA VAL A 16 10.35 6.91 -16.81
C VAL A 16 11.64 6.50 -16.12
N GLY A 17 12.77 6.56 -16.81
CA GLY A 17 14.08 6.24 -16.25
C GLY A 17 14.44 7.10 -15.04
N ALA A 18 14.14 8.41 -15.06
CA ALA A 18 14.46 9.30 -13.94
C ALA A 18 13.65 8.91 -12.71
N PHE A 19 12.35 8.66 -12.90
CA PHE A 19 11.45 8.21 -11.84
C PHE A 19 11.85 6.83 -11.28
N VAL A 20 12.28 5.90 -12.13
CA VAL A 20 12.78 4.58 -11.70
C VAL A 20 14.04 4.74 -10.85
N VAL A 21 15.02 5.53 -11.29
CA VAL A 21 16.24 5.78 -10.49
C VAL A 21 15.90 6.39 -9.13
N ASP A 22 15.04 7.42 -9.11
CA ASP A 22 14.63 8.07 -7.87
C ASP A 22 13.90 7.11 -6.92
N THR A 23 13.05 6.23 -7.47
CA THR A 23 12.30 5.24 -6.67
C THR A 23 13.23 4.16 -6.12
N LEU A 24 14.21 3.70 -6.89
CA LEU A 24 15.24 2.76 -6.42
C LEU A 24 16.09 3.38 -5.31
N LEU A 25 16.51 4.63 -5.48
CA LEU A 25 17.26 5.35 -4.44
C LEU A 25 16.46 5.47 -3.15
N LEU A 26 15.19 5.90 -3.22
CA LEU A 26 14.30 5.96 -2.07
C LEU A 26 14.06 4.58 -1.45
N GLY A 27 13.95 3.53 -2.26
CA GLY A 27 13.80 2.15 -1.80
C GLY A 27 15.03 1.67 -1.02
N VAL A 28 16.24 1.91 -1.53
CA VAL A 28 17.49 1.56 -0.84
C VAL A 28 17.63 2.31 0.48
N VAL A 29 17.43 3.63 0.48
CA VAL A 29 17.50 4.45 1.70
C VAL A 29 16.41 4.01 2.69
N GLY A 30 15.19 3.82 2.22
CA GLY A 30 14.07 3.34 3.03
C GLY A 30 14.33 1.96 3.64
N TYR A 31 14.96 1.06 2.89
CA TYR A 31 15.35 -0.26 3.40
C TYR A 31 16.42 -0.16 4.49
N CYS A 32 17.47 0.64 4.28
CA CYS A 32 18.50 0.87 5.30
C CYS A 32 17.94 1.46 6.59
N VAL A 33 17.09 2.49 6.47
CA VAL A 33 16.38 3.10 7.62
C VAL A 33 15.46 2.07 8.27
N GLY A 34 14.73 1.30 7.47
CA GLY A 34 13.84 0.25 7.94
C GLY A 34 14.55 -0.83 8.74
N MET A 35 15.76 -1.21 8.35
CA MET A 35 16.59 -2.17 9.11
C MET A 35 17.09 -1.56 10.43
N LEU A 36 17.61 -0.34 10.40
CA LEU A 36 18.20 0.31 11.57
C LEU A 36 17.14 0.67 12.64
N PHE A 37 15.95 1.05 12.20
CA PHE A 37 14.85 1.50 13.05
C PHE A 37 13.65 0.54 13.04
N HIS A 38 13.90 -0.76 12.77
CA HIS A 38 12.84 -1.77 12.62
C HIS A 38 11.86 -1.74 13.79
N ASP A 39 12.35 -1.86 15.03
CA ASP A 39 11.49 -1.98 16.20
C ASP A 39 10.72 -0.68 16.50
N ALA A 40 11.34 0.48 16.23
CA ALA A 40 10.68 1.78 16.34
C ALA A 40 9.53 1.89 15.34
N LEU A 41 9.77 1.57 14.06
CA LEU A 41 8.76 1.62 13.00
C LEU A 41 7.65 0.57 13.20
N ALA A 42 8.00 -0.65 13.63
CA ALA A 42 7.06 -1.72 13.92
C ALA A 42 6.15 -1.41 15.12
N SER A 43 6.61 -0.55 16.03
CA SER A 43 5.83 -0.13 17.20
C SER A 43 4.79 0.95 16.92
N VAL A 44 4.86 1.62 15.77
CA VAL A 44 3.91 2.67 15.39
C VAL A 44 2.55 2.04 15.11
N ALA A 45 1.56 2.42 15.92
CA ALA A 45 0.16 2.12 15.63
C ALA A 45 -0.34 3.01 14.48
N GLY A 46 -1.03 2.42 13.51
CA GLY A 46 -1.62 3.14 12.38
C GLY A 46 -0.76 3.15 11.10
N PRO A 47 -1.09 4.03 10.13
CA PRO A 47 -0.58 3.95 8.77
C PRO A 47 0.85 4.51 8.65
N THR A 48 1.84 3.65 8.84
CA THR A 48 3.28 3.98 8.68
C THR A 48 3.65 4.47 7.28
N ARG A 49 2.84 4.17 6.26
CA ARG A 49 2.95 4.69 4.88
C ARG A 49 2.91 6.22 4.78
N LEU A 50 2.27 6.90 5.73
CA LEU A 50 2.29 8.37 5.77
C LEU A 50 3.70 8.93 6.00
N ILE A 51 4.56 8.19 6.70
CA ILE A 51 5.97 8.57 6.89
C ILE A 51 6.68 8.57 5.54
N GLY A 52 6.51 7.51 4.74
CA GLY A 52 7.07 7.46 3.39
C GLY A 52 6.49 8.52 2.45
N LEU A 53 5.20 8.83 2.57
CA LEU A 53 4.58 9.92 1.83
C LEU A 53 5.28 11.26 2.11
N VAL A 54 5.52 11.57 3.39
CA VAL A 54 6.24 12.79 3.79
C VAL A 54 7.67 12.77 3.26
N VAL A 55 8.41 11.68 3.46
CA VAL A 55 9.81 11.55 3.00
C VAL A 55 9.90 11.70 1.48
N ALA A 56 9.06 11.01 0.71
CA ALA A 56 9.05 11.08 -0.75
C ALA A 56 8.64 12.49 -1.23
N THR A 57 7.64 13.11 -0.59
CA THR A 57 7.21 14.48 -0.92
C THR A 57 8.34 15.48 -0.68
N LEU A 58 9.07 15.36 0.44
CA LEU A 58 10.23 16.21 0.73
C LEU A 58 11.36 15.97 -0.28
N TYR A 59 11.68 14.71 -0.59
CA TYR A 59 12.71 14.36 -1.58
C TYR A 59 12.39 14.97 -2.96
N PHE A 60 11.23 14.64 -3.53
CA PHE A 60 10.85 15.14 -4.86
C PHE A 60 10.60 16.65 -4.84
N GLY A 61 9.95 17.17 -3.80
CA GLY A 61 9.54 18.57 -3.70
C GLY A 61 10.71 19.52 -3.47
N VAL A 62 11.59 19.23 -2.51
CA VAL A 62 12.77 20.08 -2.25
C VAL A 62 13.73 20.03 -3.43
N LEU A 63 14.06 18.84 -3.95
CA LEU A 63 15.01 18.69 -5.06
C LEU A 63 14.51 19.28 -6.39
N SER A 64 13.20 19.17 -6.65
CA SER A 64 12.60 19.76 -7.85
C SER A 64 12.32 21.26 -7.73
N SER A 65 12.55 21.87 -6.55
CA SER A 65 12.40 23.31 -6.35
C SER A 65 13.67 24.07 -6.72
N ARG A 66 13.59 25.40 -6.73
CA ARG A 66 14.75 26.30 -6.86
C ARG A 66 15.88 25.96 -5.88
N LEU A 67 15.55 25.55 -4.65
CA LEU A 67 16.55 25.19 -3.63
C LEU A 67 17.36 23.95 -4.03
N GLY A 68 16.72 22.99 -4.70
CA GLY A 68 17.33 21.74 -5.14
C GLY A 68 17.98 21.77 -6.53
N GLY A 69 17.99 22.94 -7.18
CA GLY A 69 18.44 23.10 -8.56
C GLY A 69 17.45 22.60 -9.62
N SER A 70 16.17 22.44 -9.24
CA SER A 70 15.08 21.97 -10.09
C SER A 70 15.21 20.55 -10.65
N ARG A 71 15.96 19.67 -9.96
CA ARG A 71 16.28 18.32 -10.44
C ARG A 71 16.47 17.35 -9.28
N THR A 72 15.75 16.24 -9.31
CA THR A 72 16.04 15.06 -8.48
C THR A 72 17.33 14.36 -8.93
N VAL A 73 17.80 13.37 -8.18
CA VAL A 73 18.99 12.60 -8.54
C VAL A 73 18.80 11.89 -9.89
N GLY A 74 17.66 11.22 -10.09
CA GLY A 74 17.34 10.57 -11.37
C GLY A 74 17.26 11.55 -12.54
N MET A 75 16.70 12.75 -12.31
CA MET A 75 16.69 13.81 -13.32
C MET A 75 18.08 14.34 -13.66
N ARG A 76 18.98 14.45 -12.67
CA ARG A 76 20.38 14.85 -12.91
C ARG A 76 21.09 13.83 -13.80
N LEU A 77 20.92 12.53 -13.55
CA LEU A 77 21.53 11.47 -14.35
C LEU A 77 21.03 11.46 -15.79
N LEU A 78 19.76 11.80 -16.03
CA LEU A 78 19.15 11.74 -17.37
C LEU A 78 19.00 13.09 -18.07
N GLY A 79 19.64 14.13 -17.53
CA GLY A 79 19.69 15.47 -18.14
C GLY A 79 18.32 16.14 -18.22
N LEU A 80 17.50 16.02 -17.17
CA LEU A 80 16.16 16.60 -17.05
C LEU A 80 16.11 17.70 -15.98
N LYS A 81 15.16 18.63 -16.10
CA LYS A 81 14.84 19.63 -15.08
C LYS A 81 13.36 19.99 -15.05
N VAL A 82 12.88 20.42 -13.89
CA VAL A 82 11.52 20.92 -13.68
C VAL A 82 11.50 22.44 -13.83
N MET A 83 10.58 22.97 -14.63
CA MET A 83 10.40 24.41 -14.81
C MET A 83 8.92 24.77 -14.82
N SER A 84 8.59 26.00 -14.45
CA SER A 84 7.26 26.56 -14.65
C SER A 84 6.97 26.74 -16.15
N THR A 85 5.70 26.89 -16.52
CA THR A 85 5.29 27.32 -17.87
C THR A 85 5.96 28.63 -18.31
N GLY A 86 6.24 29.55 -17.38
CA GLY A 86 7.01 30.78 -17.62
C GLY A 86 8.54 30.61 -17.68
N GLY A 87 9.07 29.38 -17.76
CA GLY A 87 10.51 29.11 -17.89
C GLY A 87 11.36 29.35 -16.63
N ARG A 88 10.75 29.53 -15.45
CA ARG A 88 11.45 29.79 -14.19
C ARG A 88 11.52 28.53 -13.31
N PRO A 89 12.53 28.40 -12.42
CA PRO A 89 12.52 27.39 -11.37
C PRO A 89 11.28 27.52 -10.46
N LEU A 90 10.71 26.40 -10.05
CA LEU A 90 9.56 26.38 -9.15
C LEU A 90 9.94 26.86 -7.74
N GLY A 91 9.01 27.57 -7.09
CA GLY A 91 9.09 27.84 -5.65
C GLY A 91 8.90 26.56 -4.83
N LEU A 92 9.34 26.57 -3.57
CA LEU A 92 9.30 25.39 -2.70
C LEU A 92 7.87 24.87 -2.49
N ALA A 93 6.92 25.73 -2.14
CA ALA A 93 5.54 25.33 -1.88
C ALA A 93 4.87 24.66 -3.09
N VAL A 94 5.01 25.26 -4.28
CA VAL A 94 4.49 24.71 -5.54
C VAL A 94 5.14 23.35 -5.85
N SER A 95 6.44 23.23 -5.60
CA SER A 95 7.19 21.98 -5.83
C SER A 95 6.78 20.88 -4.85
N LEU A 96 6.54 21.21 -3.57
CA LEU A 96 6.02 20.26 -2.57
C LEU A 96 4.61 19.78 -2.91
N TRP A 97 3.70 20.69 -3.28
CA TRP A 97 2.35 20.34 -3.74
C TRP A 97 2.40 19.43 -4.98
N ARG A 98 3.23 19.79 -5.97
CA ARG A 98 3.47 18.98 -7.16
C ARG A 98 3.98 17.58 -6.78
N ALA A 99 4.96 17.50 -5.88
CA ALA A 99 5.52 16.23 -5.43
C ALA A 99 4.48 15.38 -4.71
N LEU A 100 3.66 15.97 -3.84
CA LEU A 100 2.59 15.28 -3.12
C LEU A 100 1.64 14.58 -4.10
N VAL A 101 1.16 15.30 -5.12
CA VAL A 101 0.26 14.73 -6.15
C VAL A 101 0.95 13.61 -6.95
N LEU A 102 2.25 13.74 -7.22
CA LEU A 102 3.03 12.70 -7.90
C LEU A 102 3.10 11.41 -7.07
N VAL A 103 3.50 11.49 -5.80
CA VAL A 103 3.83 10.31 -4.98
C VAL A 103 2.62 9.70 -4.26
N THR A 104 1.54 10.46 -4.08
CA THR A 104 0.33 10.01 -3.35
C THR A 104 -0.20 8.65 -3.83
N PRO A 105 -0.43 8.41 -5.15
CA PRO A 105 -0.96 7.13 -5.59
C PRO A 105 -0.08 5.94 -5.19
N MET A 106 1.24 6.10 -5.27
CA MET A 106 2.21 5.05 -4.96
C MET A 106 2.29 4.79 -3.45
N MET A 107 2.33 5.85 -2.64
CA MET A 107 2.51 5.74 -1.19
C MET A 107 1.24 5.24 -0.47
N LEU A 108 0.07 5.69 -0.91
CA LEU A 108 -1.20 5.32 -0.29
C LEU A 108 -1.75 3.96 -0.77
N ASN A 109 -1.19 3.38 -1.83
CA ASN A 109 -1.68 2.11 -2.38
C ASN A 109 -1.54 0.94 -1.39
N GLY A 110 -2.65 0.37 -0.92
CA GLY A 110 -2.63 -0.73 0.06
C GLY A 110 -2.55 -0.24 1.51
N MET A 111 -2.63 1.06 1.75
CA MET A 111 -2.80 1.60 3.09
C MET A 111 -4.19 1.24 3.62
N MET A 112 -4.24 0.66 4.81
CA MET A 112 -5.48 0.37 5.53
C MET A 112 -5.62 1.35 6.70
N VAL A 113 -6.82 1.92 6.84
CA VAL A 113 -7.17 2.81 7.94
C VAL A 113 -8.51 2.34 8.48
N TYR A 114 -8.63 2.26 9.80
CA TYR A 114 -9.87 1.93 10.47
C TYR A 114 -10.40 3.15 11.23
N ILE A 115 -11.65 3.50 10.97
CA ILE A 115 -12.39 4.61 11.60
C ILE A 115 -13.72 4.01 12.06
N ALA A 116 -14.13 4.29 13.30
CA ALA A 116 -15.36 3.72 13.85
C ALA A 116 -16.63 4.19 13.12
N ASN A 117 -16.61 5.39 12.55
CA ASN A 117 -17.73 5.93 11.78
C ASN A 117 -17.80 5.31 10.38
N GLU A 118 -18.85 4.55 10.09
CA GLU A 118 -19.03 3.83 8.83
C GLU A 118 -19.10 4.75 7.60
N ILE A 119 -19.71 5.92 7.73
CA ILE A 119 -19.82 6.91 6.64
C ILE A 119 -18.43 7.46 6.33
N ALA A 120 -17.67 7.85 7.36
CA ALA A 120 -16.30 8.33 7.20
C ALA A 120 -15.39 7.25 6.58
N MET A 121 -15.51 6.00 7.02
CA MET A 121 -14.79 4.86 6.41
C MET A 121 -15.12 4.69 4.94
N THR A 122 -16.40 4.79 4.61
CA THR A 122 -16.89 4.68 3.23
C THR A 122 -16.31 5.80 2.36
N VAL A 123 -16.44 7.05 2.80
CA VAL A 123 -15.92 8.22 2.09
C VAL A 123 -14.41 8.11 1.90
N LEU A 124 -13.68 7.71 2.96
CA LEU A 124 -12.23 7.54 2.89
C LEU A 124 -11.82 6.41 1.95
N GLY A 125 -12.55 5.28 1.95
CA GLY A 125 -12.32 4.17 1.04
C GLY A 125 -12.48 4.57 -0.43
N VAL A 126 -13.57 5.28 -0.76
CA VAL A 126 -13.77 5.82 -2.12
C VAL A 126 -12.67 6.83 -2.46
N ALA A 127 -12.30 7.71 -1.53
CA ALA A 127 -11.22 8.67 -1.74
C ALA A 127 -9.89 7.98 -2.03
N PHE A 128 -9.53 6.91 -1.31
CA PHE A 128 -8.31 6.14 -1.61
C PHE A 128 -8.35 5.45 -2.98
N ILE A 129 -9.49 4.89 -3.39
CA ILE A 129 -9.64 4.32 -4.74
C ILE A 129 -9.39 5.38 -5.81
N VAL A 130 -9.97 6.58 -5.65
CA VAL A 130 -9.78 7.69 -6.58
C VAL A 130 -8.34 8.19 -6.58
N LEU A 131 -7.72 8.35 -5.41
CA LEU A 131 -6.35 8.83 -5.28
C LEU A 131 -5.31 7.82 -5.79
N VAL A 132 -5.54 6.52 -5.61
CA VAL A 132 -4.59 5.48 -6.04
C VAL A 132 -4.81 5.14 -7.50
N PHE A 133 -6.03 4.72 -7.87
CA PHE A 133 -6.30 4.22 -9.21
C PHE A 133 -6.70 5.33 -10.18
N GLY A 134 -7.54 6.27 -9.76
CA GLY A 134 -7.97 7.39 -10.61
C GLY A 134 -6.80 8.31 -10.97
N LEU A 135 -6.15 8.90 -9.96
CA LEU A 135 -4.99 9.78 -10.16
C LEU A 135 -3.78 9.02 -10.70
N GLY A 136 -3.52 7.77 -10.24
CA GLY A 136 -2.44 6.94 -10.78
C GLY A 136 -2.60 6.66 -12.27
N LEU A 137 -3.78 6.22 -12.70
CA LEU A 137 -4.07 5.97 -14.12
C LEU A 137 -4.07 7.27 -14.94
N ALA A 138 -4.59 8.38 -14.38
CA ALA A 138 -4.52 9.68 -15.02
C ALA A 138 -3.08 10.11 -15.33
N GLN A 139 -2.12 9.84 -14.42
CA GLN A 139 -0.70 10.09 -14.68
C GLN A 139 -0.18 9.22 -15.84
N ILE A 140 -0.54 7.95 -15.91
CA ILE A 140 -0.13 7.05 -17.00
C ILE A 140 -0.72 7.51 -18.34
N VAL A 141 -2.02 7.82 -18.38
CA VAL A 141 -2.71 8.32 -19.58
C VAL A 141 -2.05 9.60 -20.10
N LEU A 142 -1.77 10.56 -19.21
CA LEU A 142 -1.10 11.81 -19.59
C LEU A 142 0.35 11.55 -20.04
N LEU A 143 1.07 10.62 -19.41
CA LEU A 143 2.43 10.28 -19.81
C LEU A 143 2.46 9.75 -21.24
N LEU A 144 1.51 8.89 -21.61
CA LEU A 144 1.44 8.24 -22.92
C LEU A 144 0.90 9.18 -24.01
N PHE A 145 -0.18 9.91 -23.73
CA PHE A 145 -0.99 10.57 -24.75
C PHE A 145 -0.95 12.11 -24.73
N ASN A 146 -0.41 12.76 -23.70
CA ASN A 146 -0.31 14.22 -23.66
C ASN A 146 0.88 14.72 -24.49
N LEU A 147 0.95 14.37 -25.77
CA LEU A 147 2.06 14.73 -26.66
C LEU A 147 1.95 16.19 -27.15
N PRO A 148 3.08 16.88 -27.40
CA PRO A 148 4.46 16.49 -27.10
C PRO A 148 4.89 16.83 -25.66
N SER A 149 4.11 17.61 -24.92
CA SER A 149 4.51 18.20 -23.63
C SER A 149 4.69 17.17 -22.50
N ARG A 150 3.98 16.04 -22.59
CA ARG A 150 3.89 14.93 -21.61
C ARG A 150 3.75 15.43 -20.18
N ARG A 151 3.02 16.53 -19.99
CA ARG A 151 2.74 17.10 -18.67
C ARG A 151 1.76 16.18 -17.96
N LEU A 152 2.21 15.64 -16.83
CA LEU A 152 1.44 14.73 -15.99
C LEU A 152 0.44 15.49 -15.12
N ALA A 153 -0.45 14.79 -14.43
CA ALA A 153 -1.48 15.44 -13.59
C ALA A 153 -0.87 16.44 -12.60
N HIS A 154 0.23 16.04 -11.93
CA HIS A 154 0.96 16.92 -11.01
C HIS A 154 1.63 18.11 -11.71
N ASP A 155 2.08 17.97 -12.96
CA ASP A 155 2.64 19.07 -13.78
C ASP A 155 1.55 20.05 -14.23
N LEU A 156 0.35 19.56 -14.53
CA LEU A 156 -0.78 20.38 -14.95
C LEU A 156 -1.28 21.26 -13.81
N VAL A 157 -1.56 20.67 -12.64
CA VAL A 157 -2.08 21.40 -11.47
C VAL A 157 -1.08 22.38 -10.84
N SER A 158 0.22 22.18 -11.09
CA SER A 158 1.28 23.05 -10.57
C SER A 158 1.83 24.05 -11.59
N GLY A 159 1.29 24.07 -12.83
CA GLY A 159 1.83 24.93 -13.89
C GLY A 159 3.29 24.62 -14.23
N ALA A 160 3.71 23.37 -14.09
CA ALA A 160 5.08 22.91 -14.30
C ALA A 160 5.22 22.00 -15.52
N ALA A 161 6.45 21.74 -15.92
CA ALA A 161 6.81 20.71 -16.87
C ALA A 161 8.23 20.20 -16.61
N VAL A 162 8.49 18.95 -16.99
CA VAL A 162 9.86 18.40 -17.05
C VAL A 162 10.39 18.57 -18.47
N VAL A 163 11.52 19.25 -18.59
CA VAL A 163 12.17 19.55 -19.88
C VAL A 163 13.60 19.07 -19.85
N ARG A 164 14.26 19.02 -21.00
CA ARG A 164 15.71 18.77 -21.04
C ARG A 164 16.46 19.93 -20.40
N VAL A 165 17.63 19.66 -19.82
CA VAL A 165 18.46 20.71 -19.21
C VAL A 165 18.84 21.80 -20.21
N SER A 166 19.14 21.42 -21.45
CA SER A 166 19.45 22.33 -22.56
C SER A 166 18.25 23.09 -23.11
N ALA A 167 17.02 22.75 -22.71
CA ALA A 167 15.83 23.43 -23.20
C ALA A 167 15.80 24.88 -22.69
N THR A 168 15.65 25.80 -23.63
CA THR A 168 15.43 27.24 -23.45
C THR A 168 13.97 27.65 -23.74
N GLU A 169 13.22 26.78 -24.42
CA GLU A 169 11.83 27.01 -24.80
C GLU A 169 10.85 26.74 -23.66
N THR A 170 9.72 27.45 -23.69
CA THR A 170 8.61 27.28 -22.76
C THR A 170 7.82 26.00 -23.04
N PRO A 171 7.27 25.33 -22.00
CA PRO A 171 6.43 24.13 -22.12
C PRO A 171 5.36 24.19 -23.22
N ALA A 172 5.29 23.15 -24.06
CA ALA A 172 4.31 23.03 -25.13
C ALA A 172 2.88 22.91 -24.54
N GLY A 173 1.90 23.16 -25.41
CA GLY A 173 0.48 23.03 -25.09
C GLY A 173 0.08 21.64 -24.60
N VAL A 174 -1.15 21.55 -24.08
CA VAL A 174 -1.73 20.32 -23.53
C VAL A 174 -2.74 19.74 -24.51
N SER A 175 -2.72 18.42 -24.68
CA SER A 175 -3.73 17.72 -25.47
C SER A 175 -5.05 17.66 -24.69
N ARG A 176 -6.08 18.34 -25.21
CA ARG A 176 -7.42 18.34 -24.61
C ARG A 176 -8.02 16.93 -24.52
N ILE A 177 -7.74 16.08 -25.51
CA ILE A 177 -8.19 14.68 -25.53
C ILE A 177 -7.52 13.88 -24.41
N ALA A 178 -6.20 14.02 -24.26
CA ALA A 178 -5.47 13.31 -23.20
C ALA A 178 -5.89 13.78 -21.80
N VAL A 179 -6.11 15.09 -21.62
CA VAL A 179 -6.65 15.65 -20.37
C VAL A 179 -8.07 15.15 -20.11
N GLY A 180 -8.94 15.14 -21.12
CA GLY A 180 -10.29 14.58 -21.01
C GLY A 180 -10.29 13.10 -20.63
N ALA A 181 -9.41 12.29 -21.24
CA ALA A 181 -9.24 10.88 -20.89
C ALA A 181 -8.72 10.68 -19.46
N ALA A 182 -7.80 11.54 -18.99
CA ALA A 182 -7.30 11.52 -17.63
C ALA A 182 -8.40 11.88 -16.60
N VAL A 183 -9.24 12.87 -16.90
CA VAL A 183 -10.44 13.18 -16.09
C VAL A 183 -11.42 12.01 -16.12
N GLY A 184 -11.64 11.40 -17.28
CA GLY A 184 -12.45 10.20 -17.43
C GLY A 184 -11.97 9.04 -16.54
N ALA A 185 -10.66 8.81 -16.46
CA ALA A 185 -10.08 7.80 -15.56
C ALA A 185 -10.37 8.09 -14.08
N ILE A 186 -10.31 9.36 -13.66
CA ILE A 186 -10.64 9.78 -12.29
C ILE A 186 -12.13 9.55 -12.01
N LEU A 187 -13.02 9.94 -12.94
CA LEU A 187 -14.46 9.74 -12.81
C LEU A 187 -14.87 8.26 -12.81
N LEU A 188 -14.20 7.45 -13.64
CA LEU A 188 -14.39 5.99 -13.64
C LEU A 188 -13.97 5.38 -12.31
N ALA A 189 -12.84 5.78 -11.73
CA ALA A 189 -12.42 5.32 -10.42
C ALA A 189 -13.39 5.74 -9.31
N LEU A 190 -13.95 6.95 -9.39
CA LEU A 190 -14.98 7.43 -8.47
C LEU A 190 -16.25 6.58 -8.58
N GLY A 191 -16.75 6.37 -9.80
CA GLY A 191 -17.93 5.54 -10.06
C GLY A 191 -17.72 4.09 -9.60
N ALA A 192 -16.55 3.51 -9.89
CA ALA A 192 -16.18 2.18 -9.44
C ALA A 192 -16.08 2.08 -7.91
N GLY A 193 -15.53 3.09 -7.23
CA GLY A 193 -15.45 3.15 -5.78
C GLY A 193 -16.83 3.23 -5.13
N VAL A 194 -17.70 4.11 -5.62
CA VAL A 194 -19.09 4.21 -5.15
C VAL A 194 -19.86 2.92 -5.40
N TRP A 195 -19.70 2.33 -6.59
CA TRP A 195 -20.32 1.04 -6.92
C TRP A 195 -19.79 -0.09 -6.03
N ALA A 196 -18.48 -0.18 -5.78
CA ALA A 196 -17.89 -1.21 -4.93
C ALA A 196 -18.40 -1.13 -3.49
N VAL A 197 -18.63 0.08 -2.97
CA VAL A 197 -19.27 0.28 -1.66
C VAL A 197 -20.73 -0.16 -1.69
N ALA A 198 -21.51 0.30 -2.68
CA ALA A 198 -22.92 -0.02 -2.78
C ALA A 198 -23.13 -1.54 -2.97
N ALA A 199 -22.37 -2.15 -3.87
CA ALA A 199 -22.34 -3.59 -4.07
C ALA A 199 -21.81 -4.32 -2.83
N GLY A 200 -20.77 -3.81 -2.17
CA GLY A 200 -20.28 -4.38 -0.91
C GLY A 200 -21.34 -4.41 0.17
N ARG A 201 -22.19 -3.38 0.29
CA ARG A 201 -23.30 -3.39 1.25
C ARG A 201 -24.42 -4.36 0.85
N SER A 202 -24.73 -4.46 -0.43
CA SER A 202 -25.82 -5.30 -0.94
C SER A 202 -25.45 -6.76 -1.14
N PHE A 203 -24.16 -7.05 -1.35
CA PHE A 203 -23.64 -8.37 -1.72
C PHE A 203 -22.52 -8.84 -0.79
N ALA A 204 -22.17 -8.11 0.29
CA ALA A 204 -21.26 -8.65 1.30
C ALA A 204 -21.85 -9.96 1.80
N PRO A 205 -21.20 -11.09 1.49
CA PRO A 205 -21.73 -12.36 1.90
C PRO A 205 -21.67 -12.43 3.43
N GLN A 206 -22.71 -13.00 4.05
CA GLN A 206 -22.87 -13.07 5.50
C GLN A 206 -21.63 -13.62 6.22
N TRP A 207 -20.85 -14.48 5.56
CA TRP A 207 -19.60 -15.01 6.11
C TRP A 207 -18.56 -13.93 6.45
N ILE A 208 -18.57 -12.74 5.84
CA ILE A 208 -17.66 -11.65 6.23
C ILE A 208 -18.09 -11.06 7.58
N ALA A 209 -19.40 -10.87 7.78
CA ALA A 209 -19.94 -10.38 9.03
C ALA A 209 -19.71 -11.37 10.18
N GLU A 210 -19.73 -12.69 9.89
CA GLU A 210 -19.41 -13.74 10.86
C GLU A 210 -17.95 -13.67 11.37
N LEU A 211 -17.04 -13.01 10.66
CA LEU A 211 -15.63 -12.87 11.07
C LEU A 211 -15.35 -11.62 11.91
N GLU A 212 -16.31 -10.70 12.03
CA GLU A 212 -16.12 -9.48 12.81
C GLU A 212 -16.01 -9.76 14.32
N PRO A 213 -16.86 -10.60 14.95
CA PRO A 213 -16.71 -10.93 16.37
C PRO A 213 -15.33 -11.51 16.76
N PRO A 214 -14.79 -12.54 16.08
CA PRO A 214 -13.45 -13.02 16.42
C PRO A 214 -12.35 -12.00 16.11
N ARG A 215 -12.49 -11.17 15.06
CA ARG A 215 -11.54 -10.09 14.79
C ARG A 215 -11.51 -9.07 15.93
N ALA A 216 -12.68 -8.65 16.41
CA ALA A 216 -12.82 -7.70 17.51
C ALA A 216 -12.27 -8.29 18.83
N ALA A 217 -12.54 -9.58 19.11
CA ALA A 217 -12.00 -10.27 20.28
C ALA A 217 -10.47 -10.31 20.30
N VAL A 218 -9.83 -10.59 19.16
CA VAL A 218 -8.36 -10.58 19.04
C VAL A 218 -7.80 -9.15 19.13
N ALA A 219 -8.47 -8.17 18.51
CA ALA A 219 -8.08 -6.77 18.59
C ALA A 219 -8.13 -6.19 20.02
N ALA A 220 -8.98 -6.75 20.88
CA ALA A 220 -9.08 -6.35 22.29
C ALA A 220 -7.96 -6.90 23.18
N LEU A 221 -7.13 -7.82 22.67
CA LEU A 221 -6.05 -8.41 23.47
C LEU A 221 -4.92 -7.41 23.74
N PRO A 222 -4.35 -7.39 24.97
CA PRO A 222 -3.22 -6.53 25.28
C PRO A 222 -2.02 -6.81 24.36
N GLY A 223 -1.47 -5.75 23.75
CA GLY A 223 -0.29 -5.84 22.89
C GLY A 223 -0.57 -6.17 21.43
N VAL A 224 -1.83 -6.46 21.05
CA VAL A 224 -2.25 -6.55 19.65
C VAL A 224 -2.53 -5.13 19.13
N LEU A 225 -1.87 -4.77 18.03
CA LEU A 225 -2.01 -3.48 17.34
C LEU A 225 -3.10 -3.53 16.26
N GLU A 226 -3.23 -4.67 15.59
CA GLU A 226 -4.18 -4.90 14.50
C GLU A 226 -4.54 -6.38 14.44
N ALA A 227 -5.79 -6.69 14.13
CA ALA A 227 -6.26 -8.06 13.98
C ALA A 227 -7.01 -8.23 12.66
N GLY A 228 -6.72 -9.31 11.96
CA GLY A 228 -7.42 -9.74 10.75
C GLY A 228 -7.83 -11.20 10.89
N VAL A 229 -9.04 -11.52 10.44
CA VAL A 229 -9.54 -12.90 10.41
C VAL A 229 -9.99 -13.21 8.98
N ARG A 230 -9.59 -14.36 8.46
CA ARG A 230 -9.92 -14.80 7.11
C ARG A 230 -10.28 -16.28 7.12
N ASP A 231 -11.44 -16.61 6.59
CA ASP A 231 -11.77 -18.00 6.27
C ASP A 231 -11.15 -18.38 4.91
N SER A 232 -10.36 -19.45 4.89
CA SER A 232 -9.66 -19.93 3.70
C SER A 232 -9.95 -21.41 3.47
N THR A 233 -10.45 -21.72 2.28
CA THR A 233 -10.60 -23.10 1.81
C THR A 233 -9.56 -23.35 0.73
N THR A 234 -8.68 -24.32 0.94
CA THR A 234 -7.69 -24.75 -0.05
C THR A 234 -8.02 -26.17 -0.48
N THR A 235 -8.18 -26.36 -1.79
CA THR A 235 -8.43 -27.67 -2.39
C THR A 235 -7.18 -28.09 -3.15
N PHE A 236 -6.53 -29.16 -2.69
CA PHE A 236 -5.42 -29.78 -3.39
C PHE A 236 -5.93 -30.97 -4.21
N TYR A 237 -5.54 -31.02 -5.48
CA TYR A 237 -5.77 -32.15 -6.36
C TYR A 237 -4.45 -32.92 -6.49
N GLY A 238 -4.36 -34.08 -5.86
CA GLY A 238 -3.20 -34.96 -5.90
C GLY A 238 -3.51 -36.30 -6.59
N THR A 239 -2.49 -37.12 -6.75
CA THR A 239 -2.61 -38.51 -7.25
C THR A 239 -3.52 -39.37 -6.37
N ASP A 240 -3.64 -39.04 -5.09
CA ASP A 240 -4.50 -39.73 -4.11
C ASP A 240 -5.92 -39.13 -4.01
N GLY A 241 -6.29 -38.26 -4.97
CA GLY A 241 -7.59 -37.60 -5.04
C GLY A 241 -7.60 -36.16 -4.53
N GLN A 242 -8.81 -35.66 -4.25
CA GLN A 242 -9.06 -34.28 -3.82
C GLN A 242 -8.99 -34.17 -2.29
N GLN A 243 -8.07 -33.36 -1.77
CA GLN A 243 -8.02 -32.99 -0.36
C GLN A 243 -8.44 -31.52 -0.17
N THR A 244 -9.58 -31.32 0.48
CA THR A 244 -10.09 -29.98 0.82
C THR A 244 -9.77 -29.68 2.28
N THR A 245 -8.91 -28.68 2.52
CA THR A 245 -8.59 -28.20 3.88
C THR A 245 -9.25 -26.84 4.11
N ARG A 246 -10.00 -26.72 5.21
CA ARG A 246 -10.57 -25.45 5.67
C ARG A 246 -9.77 -24.91 6.84
N THR A 247 -9.30 -23.67 6.73
CA THR A 247 -8.46 -23.02 7.73
C THR A 247 -8.97 -21.61 8.00
N LEU A 248 -9.30 -21.33 9.25
CA LEU A 248 -9.50 -19.99 9.75
C LEU A 248 -8.13 -19.38 10.07
N ILE A 249 -7.69 -18.43 9.25
CA ILE A 249 -6.41 -17.74 9.42
C ILE A 249 -6.66 -16.47 10.24
N VAL A 250 -6.03 -16.41 11.40
CA VAL A 250 -6.11 -15.30 12.34
C VAL A 250 -4.76 -14.61 12.36
N THR A 251 -4.69 -13.37 11.88
CA THR A 251 -3.48 -12.57 11.89
C THR A 251 -3.57 -11.55 13.02
N ALA A 252 -2.63 -11.57 13.96
CA ALA A 252 -2.48 -10.58 15.00
C ALA A 252 -1.14 -9.84 14.82
N LYS A 253 -1.22 -8.55 14.50
CA LYS A 253 -0.06 -7.66 14.46
C LYS A 253 0.29 -7.24 15.87
N VAL A 254 1.53 -7.44 16.29
CA VAL A 254 2.04 -7.13 17.63
C VAL A 254 3.22 -6.19 17.54
N ARG A 255 3.45 -5.40 18.60
CA ARG A 255 4.57 -4.45 18.67
C ARG A 255 5.92 -5.13 18.45
N ALA A 256 6.13 -6.25 19.15
CA ALA A 256 7.32 -7.08 19.01
C ALA A 256 6.91 -8.54 19.18
N LEU A 257 7.56 -9.44 18.44
CA LEU A 257 7.37 -10.87 18.60
C LEU A 257 7.98 -11.32 19.94
N PRO A 258 7.20 -12.00 20.81
CA PRO A 258 7.74 -12.59 22.03
C PRO A 258 8.79 -13.66 21.71
N LYS A 259 9.78 -13.84 22.61
CA LYS A 259 10.77 -14.93 22.49
C LYS A 259 10.10 -16.31 22.54
N ASP A 260 9.07 -16.46 23.38
CA ASP A 260 8.17 -17.61 23.38
C ASP A 260 6.77 -17.16 22.91
N PRO A 261 6.42 -17.38 21.64
CA PRO A 261 5.12 -16.99 21.08
C PRO A 261 3.96 -17.92 21.50
N GLY A 262 4.25 -19.10 22.08
CA GLY A 262 3.24 -20.11 22.38
C GLY A 262 2.09 -19.63 23.27
N PRO A 263 2.35 -18.93 24.40
CA PRO A 263 1.30 -18.36 25.24
C PRO A 263 0.40 -17.37 24.50
N LEU A 264 0.98 -16.53 23.64
CA LEU A 264 0.21 -15.53 22.88
C LEU A 264 -0.62 -16.17 21.77
N VAL A 265 -0.10 -17.21 21.11
CA VAL A 265 -0.88 -18.02 20.16
C VAL A 265 -2.09 -18.65 20.84
N ARG A 266 -1.92 -19.20 22.05
CA ARG A 266 -3.03 -19.76 22.83
C ARG A 266 -4.05 -18.68 23.18
N GLN A 267 -3.61 -17.55 23.71
CA GLN A 267 -4.50 -16.43 24.05
C GLN A 267 -5.32 -15.93 22.85
N VAL A 268 -4.69 -15.80 21.68
CA VAL A 268 -5.37 -15.42 20.43
C VAL A 268 -6.35 -16.51 20.00
N GLY A 269 -5.95 -17.78 20.05
CA GLY A 269 -6.80 -18.91 19.70
C GLY A 269 -8.01 -19.09 20.63
N ASP A 270 -7.82 -18.90 21.93
CA ASP A 270 -8.89 -18.93 22.94
C ASP A 270 -9.90 -17.79 22.70
N ALA A 271 -9.43 -16.57 22.40
CA ALA A 271 -10.28 -15.43 22.07
C ALA A 271 -11.13 -15.70 20.81
N VAL A 272 -10.54 -16.34 19.79
CA VAL A 272 -11.26 -16.73 18.56
C VAL A 272 -12.27 -17.83 18.84
N ALA A 273 -11.88 -18.86 19.58
CA ALA A 273 -12.77 -19.98 19.93
C ALA A 273 -13.97 -19.54 20.77
N GLY A 274 -13.81 -18.51 21.62
CA GLY A 274 -14.91 -17.93 22.39
C GLY A 274 -15.87 -17.06 21.57
N ALA A 275 -15.39 -16.47 20.46
CA ALA A 275 -16.15 -15.52 19.64
C ALA A 275 -16.65 -16.11 18.31
N TYR A 276 -16.19 -17.30 17.92
CA TYR A 276 -16.48 -17.90 16.62
C TYR A 276 -16.69 -19.42 16.72
N ARG A 277 -17.79 -19.88 16.12
CA ARG A 277 -18.11 -21.31 16.05
C ARG A 277 -17.44 -21.94 14.84
N LEU A 278 -16.39 -22.72 15.08
CA LEU A 278 -15.66 -23.45 14.04
C LEU A 278 -16.55 -24.47 13.34
N ARG A 279 -16.38 -24.58 12.01
CA ARG A 279 -17.03 -25.62 11.21
C ARG A 279 -16.35 -26.97 11.45
N PRO A 280 -17.06 -28.11 11.25
CA PRO A 280 -16.45 -29.43 11.39
C PRO A 280 -15.18 -29.57 10.54
N GLY A 281 -14.07 -29.98 11.17
CA GLY A 281 -12.77 -30.15 10.51
C GLY A 281 -12.03 -28.85 10.14
N GLN A 282 -12.54 -27.67 10.52
CA GLN A 282 -11.89 -26.39 10.28
C GLN A 282 -10.74 -26.19 11.28
N LYS A 283 -9.53 -25.97 10.77
CA LYS A 283 -8.35 -25.66 11.60
C LYS A 283 -8.30 -24.15 11.89
N VAL A 284 -7.70 -23.77 13.01
CA VAL A 284 -7.38 -22.37 13.31
C VAL A 284 -5.88 -22.18 13.21
N ARG A 285 -5.43 -21.26 12.37
CA ARG A 285 -4.03 -20.90 12.21
C ARG A 285 -3.83 -19.48 12.70
N VAL A 286 -2.97 -19.32 13.71
CA VAL A 286 -2.61 -18.01 14.27
C VAL A 286 -1.30 -17.55 13.67
N ASN A 287 -1.32 -16.38 13.03
CA ASN A 287 -0.17 -15.67 12.48
C ASN A 287 0.12 -14.44 13.34
N LEU A 288 1.18 -14.49 14.13
CA LEU A 288 1.70 -13.34 14.83
C LEU A 288 2.67 -12.60 13.92
N THR A 289 2.45 -11.31 13.69
CA THR A 289 3.33 -10.50 12.84
C THR A 289 3.80 -9.25 13.58
N SER A 290 5.06 -8.88 13.39
CA SER A 290 5.62 -7.61 13.86
C SER A 290 6.41 -7.01 12.71
N GLY A 291 6.08 -5.77 12.35
CA GLY A 291 6.67 -5.16 11.17
C GLY A 291 6.06 -3.82 10.81
N PHE A 292 6.65 -3.20 9.80
CA PHE A 292 6.28 -1.89 9.30
C PHE A 292 6.16 -1.91 7.77
N ASP A 293 5.41 -0.95 7.25
CA ASP A 293 5.32 -0.66 5.83
C ASP A 293 5.26 0.86 5.65
N ILE A 294 6.39 1.46 5.28
CA ILE A 294 6.47 2.90 5.02
C ILE A 294 6.24 3.21 3.53
N GLY A 295 5.72 2.27 2.73
CA GLY A 295 5.42 2.46 1.31
C GLY A 295 6.64 2.37 0.39
N ILE A 296 7.77 2.97 0.77
CA ILE A 296 9.07 2.84 0.05
C ILE A 296 9.86 1.58 0.46
N ALA A 297 9.59 1.05 1.65
CA ALA A 297 10.20 -0.16 2.19
C ALA A 297 9.25 -0.78 3.22
N SER A 298 9.35 -2.10 3.38
CA SER A 298 8.63 -2.83 4.42
C SER A 298 9.52 -3.93 5.00
N GLY A 299 9.21 -4.33 6.23
CA GLY A 299 9.92 -5.38 6.94
C GLY A 299 8.97 -6.08 7.89
N TRP A 300 8.99 -7.42 7.87
CA TRP A 300 8.09 -8.25 8.66
C TRP A 300 8.87 -9.38 9.31
N ARG A 301 8.61 -9.60 10.59
CA ARG A 301 8.90 -10.82 11.32
C ARG A 301 7.56 -11.51 11.57
N SER A 302 7.48 -12.80 11.29
CA SER A 302 6.23 -13.55 11.38
C SER A 302 6.46 -14.89 12.08
N TYR A 303 5.50 -15.29 12.90
CA TYR A 303 5.41 -16.62 13.50
C TYR A 303 4.01 -17.17 13.25
N ALA A 304 3.92 -18.40 12.77
CA ALA A 304 2.65 -19.06 12.49
C ALA A 304 2.58 -20.39 13.23
N ALA A 305 1.46 -20.64 13.90
CA ALA A 305 1.20 -21.92 14.54
C ALA A 305 -0.30 -22.26 14.45
N ASP A 306 -0.59 -23.55 14.34
CA ASP A 306 -1.96 -24.03 14.43
C ASP A 306 -2.39 -24.00 15.91
N TYR A 307 -3.57 -23.45 16.18
CA TYR A 307 -4.14 -23.42 17.52
C TYR A 307 -4.79 -24.78 17.81
N ALA A 308 -4.39 -25.37 18.93
CA ALA A 308 -5.03 -26.53 19.53
C ALA A 308 -5.59 -26.11 20.90
N PRO A 309 -6.91 -26.23 21.14
CA PRO A 309 -7.48 -25.91 22.44
C PRO A 309 -6.89 -26.83 23.51
N ALA A 310 -6.70 -26.31 24.71
CA ALA A 310 -6.16 -27.06 25.85
C ALA A 310 -7.18 -28.06 26.44
N VAL A 311 -7.86 -28.87 25.61
CA VAL A 311 -8.52 -30.13 26.02
C VAL A 311 -8.44 -31.12 24.85
N ALA A 312 -7.37 -31.92 24.87
CA ALA A 312 -7.41 -33.35 24.62
C ALA A 312 -6.08 -33.94 25.13
N ALA A 313 -5.87 -33.87 26.45
CA ALA A 313 -4.99 -34.87 27.06
C ALA A 313 -5.66 -36.23 26.80
N PRO A 314 -4.99 -37.22 26.17
CA PRO A 314 -5.55 -38.55 26.07
C PRO A 314 -5.86 -39.03 27.49
N ALA A 315 -7.08 -39.55 27.70
CA ALA A 315 -7.46 -40.13 28.97
C ALA A 315 -6.38 -41.14 29.40
N PRO A 316 -5.91 -41.12 30.65
CA PRO A 316 -4.98 -42.15 31.12
C PRO A 316 -5.64 -43.51 30.90
N VAL A 317 -4.96 -44.38 30.16
CA VAL A 317 -5.39 -45.76 29.94
C VAL A 317 -5.48 -46.43 31.30
N THR A 318 -6.70 -46.68 31.78
CA THR A 318 -6.91 -47.48 32.98
C THR A 318 -6.44 -48.90 32.68
N PRO A 319 -5.46 -49.46 33.43
CA PRO A 319 -5.08 -50.85 33.23
C PRO A 319 -6.27 -51.73 33.61
N THR A 320 -6.77 -52.48 32.64
CA THR A 320 -7.76 -53.54 32.86
C THR A 320 -7.17 -54.58 33.81
N LYS A 321 -7.82 -54.76 34.95
CA LYS A 321 -7.54 -55.85 35.89
C LYS A 321 -7.76 -57.18 35.17
N PRO A 322 -6.83 -58.16 35.27
CA PRO A 322 -7.09 -59.49 34.73
C PRO A 322 -8.25 -60.12 35.53
N ALA A 323 -9.23 -60.65 34.80
CA ALA A 323 -10.32 -61.46 35.34
C ALA A 323 -9.78 -62.81 35.84
N PRO A 324 -10.42 -63.42 36.86
CA PRO A 324 -9.90 -64.59 37.60
C PRO A 324 -9.76 -65.86 36.76
#